data_AF-A0A9D9DRN4-F1
#
_entry.id   AF-A0A9D9DRN4-F1
#
_cell.length_a   1.000
_cell.length_b   1.000
_cell.length_c   1.000
_cell.angle_alpha   90.00
_cell.angle_beta   90.00
_cell.angle_gamma   90.00
#
_symmetry.space_group_name_H-M   'P 1'
#
loop_
_entity.id
_entity.type
_entity.pdbx_description
1 polymer ?
#
loop_
_entity_poly.entity_id
_entity_poly.type
_entity_poly.pdbx_seq_one_letter_code
_entity_poly.pdbx_strand_id
1 'polypeptide(L)'
;MKKFLAAISIIFLMLIMTACDTDKAAILFNRDPINEETVLNNTTIFERNERIYYLILMPKTVHSRYIYIQVIKKDNDYAQFGYKLYWANTFRLKDEQVNYYNDYLVLNESGAYIMKVYSKDNPRQVLTQAQFFVR
;
A
#
# COMPACT_ATOMS: atom_id res chain seq x y z
N MET A 1 -10.42 6.98 49.90
CA MET A 1 -10.97 6.20 48.77
C MET A 1 -10.90 6.95 47.43
N LYS A 2 -11.32 8.21 47.32
CA LYS A 2 -11.28 9.00 46.06
C LYS A 2 -9.89 9.08 45.40
N LYS A 3 -8.82 9.26 46.17
CA LYS A 3 -7.42 9.31 45.67
C LYS A 3 -6.93 7.96 45.12
N PHE A 4 -7.44 6.85 45.65
CA PHE A 4 -7.08 5.50 45.22
C PHE A 4 -7.82 5.13 43.92
N LEU A 5 -9.10 5.50 43.82
CA LEU A 5 -9.88 5.40 42.57
C LEU A 5 -9.29 6.28 41.46
N ALA A 6 -8.82 7.49 41.79
CA ALA A 6 -8.16 8.36 40.82
C ALA A 6 -6.85 7.75 40.29
N ALA A 7 -6.05 7.13 41.16
CA ALA A 7 -4.82 6.45 40.76
C ALA A 7 -5.08 5.26 39.84
N ILE A 8 -6.10 4.44 40.13
CA ILE A 8 -6.50 3.30 39.28
C ILE A 8 -7.00 3.78 37.91
N SER A 9 -7.79 4.86 37.88
CA SER A 9 -8.28 5.46 36.64
C SER A 9 -7.14 5.97 35.75
N ILE A 10 -6.13 6.61 36.35
CA ILE A 10 -4.94 7.11 35.65
C ILE A 10 -4.12 5.95 35.06
N ILE A 11 -3.92 4.86 35.81
CA ILE A 11 -3.20 3.67 35.32
C ILE A 11 -3.97 3.01 34.15
N PHE A 12 -5.30 2.91 34.26
CA PHE A 12 -6.13 2.39 33.19
C PHE A 12 -6.08 3.27 31.93
N LEU A 13 -6.06 4.60 32.10
CA LEU A 13 -5.90 5.56 31.01
C LEU A 13 -4.54 5.41 30.31
N MET A 14 -3.46 5.19 31.08
CA MET A 14 -2.13 4.96 30.48
C MET A 14 -2.07 3.66 29.67
N LEU A 15 -2.75 2.60 30.11
CA LEU A 15 -2.77 1.31 29.40
C LEU A 15 -3.48 1.40 28.04
N ILE A 16 -4.55 2.20 27.91
CA ILE A 16 -5.27 2.38 26.63
C ILE A 16 -4.55 3.32 25.65
N MET A 17 -3.65 4.19 26.12
CA MET A 17 -2.94 5.16 25.26
C MET A 17 -1.67 4.59 24.59
N THR A 18 -1.23 3.37 24.93
CA THR A 18 0.00 2.75 24.38
C THR A 18 -0.25 1.86 23.15
N ALA A 19 -1.50 1.73 22.69
CA ALA A 19 -1.84 0.94 21.51
C ALA A 19 -1.69 1.75 20.21
N CYS A 20 -0.48 2.18 19.88
CA CYS A 20 -0.19 2.83 18.59
C CYS A 20 1.10 2.29 17.97
N ASP A 21 1.18 0.96 17.80
CA ASP A 21 2.25 0.36 17.01
C ASP A 21 1.68 -0.76 16.16
N THR A 22 1.23 -0.39 14.97
CA THR A 22 1.19 -1.35 13.86
C THR A 22 1.82 -0.67 12.67
N ASP A 23 3.07 -1.04 12.36
CA ASP A 23 3.66 -0.80 11.05
C ASP A 23 2.69 -1.37 10.02
N LYS A 24 1.98 -0.51 9.29
CA LYS A 24 1.01 -0.93 8.27
C LYS A 24 1.67 -0.86 6.91
N ALA A 25 1.40 -1.86 6.08
CA ALA A 25 1.79 -1.81 4.69
C ALA A 25 1.08 -0.65 3.98
N ALA A 26 1.82 0.11 3.18
CA ALA A 26 1.29 1.25 2.44
C ALA A 26 1.81 1.25 1.01
N ILE A 27 1.07 1.91 0.11
CA ILE A 27 1.51 2.17 -1.25
C ILE A 27 1.54 3.69 -1.44
N LEU A 28 2.67 4.21 -1.88
CA LEU A 28 2.86 5.59 -2.29
C LEU A 28 3.09 5.61 -3.79
N PHE A 29 2.57 6.63 -4.46
CA PHE A 29 2.72 6.80 -5.90
C PHE A 29 3.41 8.13 -6.20
N ASN A 30 4.19 8.19 -7.26
CA ASN A 30 4.97 9.36 -7.63
C ASN A 30 5.12 9.47 -9.15
N ARG A 31 5.26 10.70 -9.65
CA ARG A 31 5.61 10.97 -11.06
C ARG A 31 7.10 10.80 -11.31
N ASP A 32 7.90 11.11 -10.30
CA ASP A 32 9.35 11.05 -10.36
C ASP A 32 9.89 9.76 -9.73
N PRO A 33 11.08 9.30 -10.14
CA PRO A 33 11.78 8.21 -9.48
C PRO A 33 11.93 8.47 -7.98
N ILE A 34 11.45 7.52 -7.16
CA ILE A 34 11.37 7.68 -5.71
C ILE A 34 12.78 7.64 -5.08
N ASN A 35 13.13 8.73 -4.39
CA ASN A 35 14.35 8.93 -3.60
C ASN A 35 14.03 9.80 -2.36
N GLU A 36 15.05 10.15 -1.55
CA GLU A 36 14.87 10.91 -0.31
C GLU A 36 14.18 12.27 -0.51
N GLU A 37 14.42 12.94 -1.63
CA GLU A 37 13.87 14.27 -1.93
C GLU A 37 12.45 14.18 -2.50
N THR A 38 12.16 13.13 -3.25
CA THR A 38 10.90 12.98 -3.99
C THR A 38 9.87 12.15 -3.25
N VAL A 39 10.23 11.32 -2.26
CA VAL A 39 9.31 10.39 -1.58
C VAL A 39 8.07 11.08 -0.98
N LEU A 40 8.21 12.36 -0.61
CA LEU A 40 7.11 13.15 -0.04
C LEU A 40 6.19 13.75 -1.12
N ASN A 41 6.58 13.75 -2.39
CA ASN A 41 5.81 14.28 -3.52
C ASN A 41 4.77 13.26 -4.04
N ASN A 42 4.04 12.64 -3.13
CA ASN A 42 3.03 11.64 -3.46
C ASN A 42 1.90 12.24 -4.32
N THR A 43 1.51 11.54 -5.39
CA THR A 43 0.33 11.89 -6.18
C THR A 43 -0.43 10.65 -6.63
N THR A 44 -1.74 10.77 -6.81
CA THR A 44 -2.60 9.69 -7.27
C THR A 44 -3.19 9.95 -8.64
N ILE A 45 -2.73 10.98 -9.36
CA ILE A 45 -3.25 11.39 -10.67
C ILE A 45 -2.11 11.43 -11.66
N PHE A 46 -2.24 10.71 -12.77
CA PHE A 46 -1.22 10.55 -13.80
C PHE A 46 -1.81 10.80 -15.19
N GLU A 47 -0.98 11.14 -16.15
CA GLU A 47 -1.37 11.23 -17.56
C GLU A 47 -1.15 9.89 -18.26
N ARG A 48 -1.89 9.64 -19.35
CA ARG A 48 -1.64 8.45 -20.19
C ARG A 48 -0.19 8.36 -20.67
N ASN A 49 0.34 7.15 -20.63
CA ASN A 49 1.72 6.79 -21.00
C ASN A 49 2.80 7.44 -20.14
N GLU A 50 2.43 8.09 -19.03
CA GLU A 50 3.37 8.54 -18.01
C GLU A 50 3.90 7.35 -17.19
N ARG A 51 5.12 7.47 -16.67
CA ARG A 51 5.64 6.52 -15.69
C ARG A 51 5.00 6.80 -14.34
N ILE A 52 4.37 5.77 -13.78
CA ILE A 52 3.77 5.78 -12.45
C ILE A 52 4.74 5.04 -11.55
N TYR A 53 5.60 5.77 -10.84
CA TYR A 53 6.48 5.19 -9.84
C TYR A 53 5.67 4.84 -8.60
N TYR A 54 5.94 3.69 -7.99
CA TYR A 54 5.27 3.27 -6.78
C TYR A 54 6.28 2.73 -5.76
N LEU A 55 5.99 2.98 -4.49
CA LEU A 55 6.72 2.48 -3.33
C LEU A 55 5.74 1.73 -2.42
N ILE A 56 6.02 0.46 -2.20
CA ILE A 56 5.31 -0.40 -1.27
C ILE A 56 6.14 -0.45 0.01
N LEU A 57 5.61 0.10 1.09
CA LEU A 57 6.15 -0.07 2.44
C LEU A 57 5.60 -1.37 3.02
N MET A 58 6.47 -2.20 3.58
CA MET A 58 6.10 -3.50 4.15
C MET A 58 6.33 -3.49 5.66
N PRO A 59 5.44 -4.14 6.44
CA PRO A 59 5.71 -4.39 7.85
C PRO A 59 6.93 -5.31 7.97
N LYS A 60 7.67 -5.20 9.07
CA LYS A 60 8.84 -6.06 9.37
C LYS A 60 8.54 -7.57 9.35
N THR A 61 7.28 -7.99 9.30
CA THR A 61 6.81 -9.37 9.45
C THR A 61 6.57 -10.11 8.12
N VAL A 62 6.94 -9.55 6.95
CA VAL A 62 6.80 -10.29 5.68
C VAL A 62 7.88 -11.38 5.60
N HIS A 63 7.52 -12.62 5.95
CA HIS A 63 8.44 -13.76 5.96
C HIS A 63 8.79 -14.24 4.55
N SER A 64 7.83 -14.17 3.64
CA SER A 64 8.03 -14.45 2.22
C SER A 64 8.86 -13.34 1.54
N ARG A 65 9.98 -13.73 0.92
CA ARG A 65 10.75 -12.86 0.00
C ARG A 65 10.05 -12.61 -1.34
N TYR A 66 8.73 -12.70 -1.39
CA TYR A 66 7.92 -12.50 -2.59
C TYR A 66 6.68 -11.68 -2.29
N ILE A 67 6.42 -10.71 -3.15
CA ILE A 67 5.18 -9.94 -3.19
C ILE A 67 4.48 -10.19 -4.51
N TYR A 68 3.16 -10.17 -4.48
CA TYR A 68 2.31 -10.24 -5.66
C TYR A 68 1.55 -8.93 -5.80
N ILE A 69 1.68 -8.29 -6.96
CA ILE A 69 1.05 -7.00 -7.24
C ILE A 69 0.00 -7.21 -8.32
N GLN A 70 -1.18 -6.65 -8.12
CA GLN A 70 -2.26 -6.60 -9.09
C GLN A 70 -2.70 -5.16 -9.29
N VAL A 71 -2.87 -4.76 -10.55
CA VAL A 71 -3.50 -3.50 -10.95
C VAL A 71 -4.83 -3.83 -11.60
N ILE A 72 -5.90 -3.28 -11.05
CA ILE A 72 -7.27 -3.51 -11.47
C ILE A 72 -7.82 -2.18 -11.96
N LYS A 73 -8.34 -2.15 -13.20
CA LYS A 73 -9.09 -1.01 -13.72
C LYS A 73 -10.53 -1.11 -13.24
N LYS A 74 -11.06 -0.03 -12.67
CA LYS A 74 -12.49 0.13 -12.45
C LYS A 74 -13.11 0.62 -13.75
N ASP A 75 -13.94 -0.21 -14.34
CA ASP A 75 -14.58 -0.01 -15.63
C ASP A 75 -16.04 -0.42 -15.50
N ASN A 76 -16.95 0.55 -15.38
CA ASN A 76 -18.36 0.28 -15.07
C ASN A 76 -19.07 -0.54 -16.16
N ASP A 77 -18.50 -0.63 -17.36
CA ASP A 77 -19.05 -1.39 -18.48
C ASP A 77 -18.50 -2.83 -18.54
N TYR A 78 -17.55 -3.17 -17.66
CA TYR A 78 -16.88 -4.47 -17.63
C TYR A 78 -17.47 -5.43 -16.58
N ALA A 79 -18.22 -6.44 -17.05
CA ALA A 79 -18.82 -7.50 -16.21
C ALA A 79 -19.74 -6.96 -15.08
N GLN A 80 -20.26 -7.85 -14.23
CA GLN A 80 -21.33 -7.50 -13.28
C GLN A 80 -20.91 -6.52 -12.16
N PHE A 81 -19.60 -6.34 -11.92
CA PHE A 81 -19.08 -5.49 -10.84
C PHE A 81 -18.18 -4.35 -11.31
N GLY A 82 -17.89 -4.26 -12.61
CA GLY A 82 -17.12 -3.16 -13.16
C GLY A 82 -15.62 -3.16 -12.82
N TYR A 83 -14.99 -4.33 -12.69
CA TYR A 83 -13.57 -4.46 -12.34
C TYR A 83 -12.84 -5.40 -13.30
N LYS A 84 -11.81 -4.89 -13.99
CA LYS A 84 -10.98 -5.64 -14.93
C LYS A 84 -9.56 -5.75 -14.41
N LEU A 85 -9.01 -6.97 -14.35
CA LEU A 85 -7.59 -7.15 -14.09
C LEU A 85 -6.81 -6.56 -15.28
N TYR A 86 -6.02 -5.53 -15.02
CA TYR A 86 -5.24 -4.85 -16.04
C TYR A 86 -3.82 -5.44 -16.14
N TRP A 87 -3.18 -5.62 -14.99
CA TRP A 87 -1.82 -6.17 -14.92
C TRP A 87 -1.62 -6.89 -13.60
N ALA A 88 -0.79 -7.94 -13.60
CA ALA A 88 -0.36 -8.60 -12.38
C ALA A 88 1.03 -9.20 -12.55
N ASN A 89 1.85 -9.13 -11.51
CA ASN A 89 3.16 -9.77 -11.51
C ASN A 89 3.62 -10.14 -10.09
N THR A 90 4.52 -11.12 -10.02
CA THR A 90 5.16 -11.57 -8.77
C THR A 90 6.62 -11.12 -8.77
N PHE A 91 7.04 -10.47 -7.69
CA PHE A 91 8.40 -9.99 -7.53
C PHE A 91 9.08 -10.67 -6.36
N ARG A 92 10.36 -11.03 -6.54
CA ARG A 92 11.22 -11.51 -5.46
C ARG A 92 11.94 -10.32 -4.83
N LEU A 93 11.78 -10.14 -3.53
CA LEU A 93 12.47 -9.14 -2.74
C LEU A 93 13.94 -9.51 -2.58
N LYS A 94 14.82 -8.52 -2.75
CA LYS A 94 16.25 -8.62 -2.44
C LYS A 94 16.45 -8.54 -0.92
N ASP A 95 17.62 -8.97 -0.44
CA ASP A 95 17.96 -8.94 0.99
C ASP A 95 18.02 -7.50 1.55
N GLU A 96 18.19 -6.49 0.70
CA GLU A 96 18.17 -5.06 1.08
C GLU A 96 16.75 -4.45 1.08
N GLN A 97 15.79 -5.13 0.45
CA GLN A 97 14.42 -4.65 0.20
C GLN A 97 13.39 -5.32 1.11
N VAL A 98 13.80 -5.66 2.34
CA VAL A 98 12.93 -6.40 3.29
C VAL A 98 11.77 -5.55 3.78
N ASN A 99 11.97 -4.23 3.90
CA ASN A 99 10.98 -3.30 4.45
C ASN A 99 10.26 -2.47 3.37
N TYR A 100 10.73 -2.52 2.12
CA TYR A 100 10.11 -1.76 1.04
C TYR A 100 10.42 -2.35 -0.34
N TYR A 101 9.55 -2.09 -1.30
CA TYR A 101 9.76 -2.39 -2.72
C TYR A 101 9.35 -1.19 -3.56
N ASN A 102 10.13 -0.79 -4.54
CA ASN A 102 9.79 0.26 -5.48
C ASN A 102 10.03 -0.17 -6.92
N ASP A 103 9.17 0.33 -7.82
CA ASP A 103 9.27 0.11 -9.26
C ASP A 103 8.39 1.14 -9.97
N TYR A 104 8.18 0.97 -11.27
CA TYR A 104 7.23 1.78 -12.03
C TYR A 104 6.39 0.93 -12.98
N LEU A 105 5.28 1.51 -13.43
CA LEU A 105 4.47 0.97 -14.49
C LEU A 105 4.02 2.10 -15.43
N VAL A 106 3.58 1.73 -16.64
CA VAL A 106 3.07 2.66 -17.64
C VAL A 106 1.72 2.18 -18.12
N LEU A 107 0.71 3.03 -18.03
CA LEU A 107 -0.67 2.74 -18.45
C LEU A 107 -1.06 3.63 -19.62
N ASN A 108 -1.67 3.05 -20.65
CA ASN A 108 -2.06 3.77 -21.87
C ASN A 108 -3.55 4.16 -21.88
N GLU A 109 -4.36 3.60 -20.97
CA GLU A 109 -5.79 3.84 -20.88
C GLU A 109 -6.13 4.75 -19.69
N SER A 110 -6.94 5.78 -19.93
CA SER A 110 -7.51 6.60 -18.87
C SER A 110 -8.50 5.79 -18.02
N GLY A 111 -8.63 6.13 -16.74
CA GLY A 111 -9.55 5.48 -15.82
C GLY A 111 -9.12 5.53 -14.36
N ALA A 112 -9.96 4.94 -13.51
CA ALA A 112 -9.66 4.73 -12.10
C ALA A 112 -9.05 3.33 -11.92
N TYR A 113 -7.94 3.25 -11.21
CA TYR A 113 -7.20 2.02 -10.97
C TYR A 113 -7.03 1.74 -9.48
N ILE A 114 -6.93 0.46 -9.13
CA ILE A 114 -6.63 -0.02 -7.79
C ILE A 114 -5.40 -0.92 -7.89
N MET A 115 -4.34 -0.55 -7.18
CA MET A 115 -3.21 -1.44 -6.94
C MET A 115 -3.46 -2.22 -5.66
N LYS A 116 -3.36 -3.55 -5.72
CA LYS A 116 -3.41 -4.46 -4.58
C LYS A 116 -2.11 -5.22 -4.48
N VAL A 117 -1.59 -5.32 -3.26
CA VAL A 117 -0.37 -6.06 -2.94
C VAL A 117 -0.74 -7.20 -2.01
N TYR A 118 -0.16 -8.37 -2.24
CA TYR A 118 -0.34 -9.56 -1.43
C TYR A 118 1.03 -10.12 -1.03
N SER A 119 1.11 -10.70 0.15
CA SER A 119 2.24 -11.57 0.51
C SER A 119 1.99 -12.97 -0.06
N LYS A 120 3.06 -13.66 -0.47
CA LYS A 120 2.98 -15.09 -0.81
C LYS A 120 2.59 -15.96 0.38
N ASP A 121 2.87 -15.51 1.62
CA ASP A 121 2.53 -16.26 2.84
C ASP A 121 1.01 -16.41 3.00
N ASN A 122 0.27 -15.38 2.61
CA ASN A 122 -1.19 -15.39 2.63
C ASN A 122 -1.76 -14.66 1.39
N PRO A 123 -1.82 -15.33 0.22
CA PRO A 123 -2.24 -14.71 -1.03
C PRO A 123 -3.75 -14.41 -1.08
N ARG A 124 -4.52 -14.87 -0.08
CA ARG A 124 -5.97 -14.60 0.02
C ARG A 124 -6.25 -13.25 0.70
N GLN A 125 -5.30 -12.73 1.46
CA GLN A 125 -5.45 -11.47 2.18
C GLN A 125 -4.64 -10.37 1.48
N VAL A 126 -5.32 -9.28 1.15
CA VAL A 126 -4.66 -8.07 0.64
C VAL A 126 -3.76 -7.53 1.76
N LEU A 127 -2.46 -7.44 1.48
CA LEU A 127 -1.48 -6.84 2.39
C LEU A 127 -1.70 -5.32 2.47
N THR A 128 -1.83 -4.68 1.32
CA THR A 128 -2.21 -3.27 1.21
C THR A 128 -2.81 -2.98 -0.16
N GLN A 129 -3.57 -1.90 -0.26
CA GLN A 129 -4.13 -1.44 -1.52
C GLN A 129 -4.22 0.09 -1.56
N ALA A 130 -4.11 0.65 -2.76
CA ALA A 130 -4.27 2.08 -2.98
C ALA A 130 -4.90 2.35 -4.34
N GLN A 131 -5.59 3.48 -4.44
CA GLN A 131 -6.27 3.92 -5.66
C GLN A 131 -5.48 5.04 -6.34
N PHE A 132 -5.49 5.04 -7.67
CA PHE A 132 -4.91 6.10 -8.49
C PHE A 132 -5.70 6.25 -9.79
N PHE A 133 -5.48 7.35 -10.49
CA PHE A 133 -6.24 7.75 -11.67
C PHE A 133 -5.29 8.07 -12.82
N VAL A 134 -5.66 7.67 -14.03
CA VAL A 134 -4.99 8.05 -15.27
C VAL A 134 -5.96 8.90 -16.09
N ARG A 135 -5.52 10.07 -16.54
CA ARG A 135 -6.28 11.00 -17.39
C ARG A 135 -5.84 10.90 -18.84
#